data_AF-A0A3B8Q5L5-F1
#
_entry.id   AF-A0A3B8Q5L5-F1
#
_cell.length_a   1.000
_cell.length_b   1.000
_cell.length_c   1.000
_cell.angle_alpha   90.00
_cell.angle_beta   90.00
_cell.angle_gamma   90.00
#
_symmetry.space_group_name_H-M   'P 1'
#
loop_
_entity.id
_entity.type
_entity.pdbx_description
1 polymer ?
#
loop_
_entity_poly.entity_id
_entity_poly.type
_entity_poly.pdbx_seq_one_letter_code
_entity_poly.pdbx_strand_id
1 'polypeptide(L)'
;MRASPLPERLLYLQSFRRKFARSGAEGLNEDSGFAVLWPLLSERIRGLSQQDAEKVLSDDFAALQLWLAEAARQNDPLQFVLGFSLVASEEDFVKRIKEEAEKPPEPELCLHMDLPPGAKVRRVPGGTGSGKLVTLRGLWLAIDALPEQAVANLYDAAVGNAQSEDRSEEAVTFGPVTGRKVITRGEAWIGKFKEVAYRLTVPGGFVTASISAIGKRVESSSWDERPFEACFHTLRVESRLPMALS
;
A
#
# COMPACT_ATOMS: atom_id res chain seq x y z
N MET A 1 -25.37 8.35 -18.82
CA MET A 1 -25.75 9.70 -18.34
C MET A 1 -24.49 10.40 -17.85
N ARG A 2 -24.20 11.64 -18.29
CA ARG A 2 -23.06 12.40 -17.76
C ARG A 2 -23.40 12.80 -16.33
N ALA A 3 -22.57 12.40 -15.38
CA ALA A 3 -22.74 12.81 -14.00
C ALA A 3 -22.63 14.35 -13.93
N SER A 4 -23.52 14.98 -13.16
CA SER A 4 -23.54 16.44 -13.03
C SER A 4 -22.16 16.96 -12.62
N PRO A 5 -21.74 18.12 -13.14
CA PRO A 5 -20.48 18.73 -12.77
C PRO A 5 -20.49 19.09 -11.28
N LEU A 6 -19.29 19.14 -10.70
CA LEU A 6 -19.12 19.67 -9.35
C LEU A 6 -19.39 21.19 -9.38
N PRO A 7 -19.97 21.76 -8.30
CA PRO A 7 -20.05 23.20 -8.12
C PRO A 7 -18.67 23.83 -8.22
N GLU A 8 -18.59 25.09 -8.68
CA GLU A 8 -17.33 25.78 -8.94
C GLU A 8 -16.35 25.71 -7.76
N ARG A 9 -16.86 25.93 -6.55
CA ARG A 9 -16.05 25.87 -5.32
C ARG A 9 -15.46 24.49 -5.02
N LEU A 10 -16.07 23.41 -5.52
CA LEU A 10 -15.64 22.02 -5.29
C LEU A 10 -14.83 21.47 -6.47
N LEU A 11 -14.56 22.26 -7.51
CA LEU A 11 -13.84 21.78 -8.70
C LEU A 11 -12.43 21.26 -8.38
N TYR A 12 -11.80 21.72 -7.30
CA TYR A 12 -10.51 21.19 -6.85
C TYR A 12 -10.58 19.70 -6.46
N LEU A 13 -11.76 19.18 -6.07
CA LEU A 13 -11.98 17.76 -5.78
C LEU A 13 -12.25 16.90 -7.04
N GLN A 14 -12.28 17.52 -8.24
CA GLN A 14 -12.59 16.82 -9.48
C GLN A 14 -11.55 15.75 -9.85
N SER A 15 -10.28 15.97 -9.51
CA SER A 15 -9.18 15.02 -9.70
C SER A 15 -9.37 13.76 -8.85
N PHE A 16 -9.69 13.94 -7.56
CA PHE A 16 -10.04 12.86 -6.64
C PHE A 16 -11.23 12.05 -7.17
N ARG A 17 -12.32 12.74 -7.51
CA ARG A 17 -13.54 12.12 -8.05
C ARG A 17 -13.27 11.28 -9.30
N ARG A 18 -12.43 11.77 -10.23
CA ARG A 18 -12.06 11.03 -11.45
C ARG A 18 -11.21 9.80 -11.15
N LYS A 19 -10.25 9.91 -10.24
CA LYS A 19 -9.34 8.81 -9.88
C LYS A 19 -10.11 7.62 -9.30
N PHE A 20 -11.14 7.90 -8.49
CA PHE A 20 -11.90 6.87 -7.78
C PHE A 20 -13.30 6.60 -8.34
N ALA A 21 -13.62 7.13 -9.52
CA ALA A 21 -14.92 6.94 -10.17
C ALA A 21 -15.32 5.46 -10.38
N ARG A 22 -14.33 4.56 -10.47
CA ARG A 22 -14.55 3.11 -10.64
C ARG A 22 -14.66 2.34 -9.33
N SER A 23 -14.01 2.82 -8.27
CA SER A 23 -13.97 2.16 -6.96
C SER A 23 -15.16 2.55 -6.08
N GLY A 24 -15.73 3.74 -6.32
CA GLY A 24 -16.75 4.32 -5.45
C GLY A 24 -16.19 4.68 -4.07
N ALA A 25 -17.07 5.05 -3.14
CA ALA A 25 -16.67 5.40 -1.77
C ALA A 25 -16.26 4.18 -0.93
N GLU A 26 -16.91 3.03 -1.12
CA GLU A 26 -16.63 1.80 -0.35
C GLU A 26 -15.27 1.17 -0.69
N GLY A 27 -14.74 1.44 -1.87
CA GLY A 27 -13.41 0.98 -2.29
C GLY A 27 -12.27 1.87 -1.81
N LEU A 28 -12.55 2.89 -1.00
CA LEU A 28 -11.57 3.81 -0.43
C LEU A 28 -11.31 3.49 1.04
N ASN A 29 -10.05 3.63 1.43
CA ASN A 29 -9.59 3.59 2.82
C ASN A 29 -8.68 4.78 3.10
N GLU A 30 -8.24 4.92 4.34
CA GLU A 30 -7.35 6.01 4.77
C GLU A 30 -6.09 6.09 3.88
N ASP A 31 -5.39 4.99 3.65
CA ASP A 31 -4.14 4.96 2.87
C ASP A 31 -4.32 5.44 1.42
N SER A 32 -5.35 4.93 0.74
CA SER A 32 -5.58 5.21 -0.69
C SER A 32 -6.28 6.54 -0.93
N GLY A 33 -7.21 6.93 -0.03
CA GLY A 33 -7.97 8.16 -0.12
C GLY A 33 -7.15 9.37 0.31
N PHE A 34 -6.46 9.32 1.45
CA PHE A 34 -5.74 10.48 1.98
C PHE A 34 -4.57 10.90 1.12
N ALA A 35 -3.80 9.94 0.59
CA ALA A 35 -2.66 10.23 -0.29
C ALA A 35 -3.04 11.13 -1.49
N VAL A 36 -4.32 11.18 -1.86
CA VAL A 36 -4.82 12.03 -2.95
C VAL A 36 -5.59 13.24 -2.42
N LEU A 37 -6.38 13.07 -1.35
CA LEU A 37 -7.22 14.13 -0.80
C LEU A 37 -6.40 15.23 -0.12
N TRP A 38 -5.37 14.85 0.65
CA TRP A 38 -4.59 15.79 1.46
C TRP A 38 -3.90 16.89 0.65
N PRO A 39 -3.19 16.57 -0.45
CA PRO A 39 -2.60 17.60 -1.30
C PRO A 39 -3.64 18.60 -1.84
N LEU A 40 -4.85 18.13 -2.17
CA LEU A 40 -5.92 18.99 -2.69
C LEU A 40 -6.47 19.92 -1.62
N LEU A 41 -6.65 19.43 -0.39
CA LEU A 41 -7.11 20.26 0.73
C LEU A 41 -6.02 21.24 1.17
N SER A 42 -4.77 20.81 1.23
CA SER A 42 -3.62 21.67 1.54
C SER A 42 -3.48 22.83 0.54
N GLU A 43 -3.60 22.54 -0.76
CA GLU A 43 -3.64 23.57 -1.81
C GLU A 43 -4.81 24.54 -1.59
N ARG A 44 -6.01 24.00 -1.29
CA ARG A 44 -7.24 24.80 -1.13
C ARG A 44 -7.12 25.83 -0.01
N ILE A 45 -6.41 25.52 1.07
CA ILE A 45 -6.24 26.41 2.24
C ILE A 45 -4.87 27.09 2.29
N ARG A 46 -4.05 26.96 1.25
CA ARG A 46 -2.68 27.48 1.25
C ARG A 46 -2.67 28.99 1.48
N GLY A 47 -1.84 29.43 2.42
CA GLY A 47 -1.66 30.85 2.75
C GLY A 47 -2.82 31.47 3.54
N LEU A 48 -3.87 30.71 3.86
CA LEU A 48 -4.97 31.19 4.69
C LEU A 48 -4.63 31.14 6.17
N SER A 49 -5.19 32.10 6.92
CA SER A 49 -5.21 32.04 8.38
C SER A 49 -5.94 30.78 8.85
N GLN A 50 -5.77 30.41 10.11
CA GLN A 50 -6.48 29.27 10.70
C GLN A 50 -8.00 29.43 10.55
N GLN A 51 -8.53 30.59 10.94
CA GLN A 51 -9.95 30.90 10.90
C GLN A 51 -10.51 30.95 9.46
N ASP A 52 -9.75 31.50 8.50
CA ASP A 52 -10.20 31.55 7.10
C ASP A 52 -10.22 30.15 6.47
N ALA A 53 -9.24 29.31 6.80
CA ALA A 53 -9.19 27.93 6.33
C ALA A 53 -10.36 27.10 6.87
N GLU A 54 -10.67 27.24 8.17
CA GLU A 54 -11.83 26.59 8.81
C GLU A 54 -13.13 26.97 8.10
N LYS A 55 -13.35 28.27 7.89
CA LYS A 55 -14.54 28.77 7.21
C LYS A 55 -14.64 28.24 5.78
N VAL A 56 -13.55 28.29 5.01
CA VAL A 56 -13.53 27.81 3.62
C VAL A 56 -13.87 26.31 3.55
N LEU A 57 -13.26 25.48 4.39
CA LEU A 57 -13.53 24.05 4.40
C LEU A 57 -14.94 23.73 4.91
N SER A 58 -15.42 24.42 5.94
CA SER A 58 -16.80 24.27 6.44
C SER A 58 -17.83 24.57 5.34
N ASP A 59 -17.66 25.69 4.65
CA ASP A 59 -18.53 26.07 3.54
C ASP A 59 -18.41 25.09 2.35
N ASP A 60 -17.22 24.55 2.09
CA ASP A 60 -16.99 23.53 1.04
C ASP A 60 -17.66 22.19 1.42
N PHE A 61 -17.60 21.76 2.68
CA PHE A 61 -18.28 20.55 3.17
C PHE A 61 -19.81 20.69 3.12
N ALA A 62 -20.34 21.84 3.52
CA ALA A 62 -21.78 22.12 3.41
C ALA A 62 -22.25 22.06 1.95
N ALA A 63 -21.49 22.66 1.03
CA ALA A 63 -21.78 22.58 -0.40
C ALA A 63 -21.66 21.16 -0.95
N LEU A 64 -20.69 20.39 -0.48
CA LEU A 64 -20.49 19.01 -0.87
C LEU A 64 -21.65 18.13 -0.40
N GLN A 65 -22.12 18.34 0.84
CA GLN A 65 -23.27 17.63 1.40
C GLN A 65 -24.55 17.91 0.61
N LEU A 66 -24.83 19.18 0.28
CA LEU A 66 -25.97 19.55 -0.56
C LEU A 66 -25.88 18.92 -1.94
N TRP A 67 -24.69 18.90 -2.54
CA TRP A 67 -24.48 18.28 -3.84
C TRP A 67 -24.62 16.76 -3.77
N LEU A 68 -24.16 16.08 -2.72
CA LEU A 68 -24.26 14.63 -2.58
C LEU A 68 -25.67 14.14 -2.19
N ALA A 69 -26.56 15.01 -1.73
CA ALA A 69 -27.92 14.66 -1.32
C ALA A 69 -28.80 14.09 -2.46
N GLU A 70 -28.41 14.27 -3.72
CA GLU A 70 -29.10 13.66 -4.85
C GLU A 70 -28.92 12.13 -4.89
N ALA A 71 -30.01 11.37 -4.97
CA ALA A 71 -30.01 9.89 -4.94
C ALA A 71 -29.08 9.23 -5.99
N ALA A 72 -28.84 9.90 -7.13
CA ALA A 72 -27.91 9.43 -8.15
C ALA A 72 -26.43 9.44 -7.72
N ARG A 73 -26.10 9.95 -6.53
CA ARG A 73 -24.73 10.19 -6.04
C ARG A 73 -24.41 9.42 -4.74
N GLN A 74 -25.24 8.45 -4.37
CA GLN A 74 -25.02 7.64 -3.16
C GLN A 74 -23.69 6.85 -3.19
N ASN A 75 -23.21 6.48 -4.39
CA ASN A 75 -21.93 5.77 -4.57
C ASN A 75 -20.80 6.68 -5.11
N ASP A 76 -20.98 8.00 -5.11
CA ASP A 76 -19.92 8.91 -5.56
C ASP A 76 -18.73 8.85 -4.58
N PRO A 77 -17.47 8.72 -5.05
CA PRO A 77 -16.31 8.63 -4.18
C PRO A 77 -16.15 9.82 -3.23
N LEU A 78 -16.77 10.98 -3.53
CA LEU A 78 -16.75 12.13 -2.64
C LEU A 78 -17.52 11.94 -1.33
N GLN A 79 -18.32 10.88 -1.18
CA GLN A 79 -18.87 10.49 0.13
C GLN A 79 -17.75 10.20 1.14
N PHE A 80 -16.59 9.71 0.69
CA PHE A 80 -15.40 9.54 1.52
C PHE A 80 -14.95 10.85 2.17
N VAL A 81 -15.03 11.96 1.42
CA VAL A 81 -14.62 13.29 1.88
C VAL A 81 -15.56 13.81 2.98
N LEU A 82 -16.86 13.53 2.89
CA LEU A 82 -17.84 13.86 3.94
C LEU A 82 -17.65 13.03 5.21
N GLY A 83 -17.18 11.79 5.10
CA GLY A 83 -16.88 10.95 6.27
C GLY A 83 -15.93 11.65 7.25
N PHE A 84 -15.04 12.52 6.75
CA PHE A 84 -14.04 13.21 7.58
C PHE A 84 -14.55 14.41 8.35
N SER A 85 -15.49 15.17 7.78
CA SER A 85 -16.11 16.29 8.51
C SER A 85 -16.94 15.84 9.71
N LEU A 86 -17.17 14.53 9.87
CA LEU A 86 -17.90 13.94 11.00
C LEU A 86 -17.01 13.46 12.15
N VAL A 87 -15.68 13.33 11.94
CA VAL A 87 -14.78 12.64 12.87
C VAL A 87 -13.86 13.61 13.63
N ALA A 88 -13.70 14.84 13.16
CA ALA A 88 -12.88 15.87 13.80
C ALA A 88 -13.60 17.24 13.77
N SER A 89 -13.27 18.12 14.73
CA SER A 89 -13.66 19.52 14.65
C SER A 89 -13.01 20.21 13.45
N GLU A 90 -13.61 21.28 12.94
CA GLU A 90 -13.03 22.04 11.82
C GLU A 90 -11.61 22.56 12.14
N GLU A 91 -11.40 22.97 13.39
CA GLU A 91 -10.11 23.43 13.90
C GLU A 91 -9.05 22.32 13.83
N ASP A 92 -9.34 21.16 14.42
CA ASP A 92 -8.43 20.01 14.44
C ASP A 92 -8.14 19.51 13.02
N PHE A 93 -9.15 19.54 12.15
CA PHE A 93 -9.03 19.10 10.78
C PHE A 93 -8.09 20.02 9.96
N VAL A 94 -8.30 21.33 10.04
CA VAL A 94 -7.42 22.31 9.37
C VAL A 94 -6.00 22.22 9.92
N LYS A 95 -5.86 22.10 11.24
CA LYS A 95 -4.55 21.96 11.89
C LYS A 95 -3.83 20.72 11.36
N ARG A 96 -4.50 19.58 11.29
CA ARG A 96 -3.94 18.33 10.76
C ARG A 96 -3.55 18.43 9.28
N ILE A 97 -4.33 19.13 8.44
CA ILE A 97 -3.97 19.36 7.04
C ILE A 97 -2.67 20.18 6.94
N LYS A 98 -2.56 21.25 7.74
CA LYS A 98 -1.37 22.11 7.75
C LYS A 98 -0.14 21.35 8.26
N GLU A 99 -0.27 20.60 9.35
CA GLU A 99 0.80 19.76 9.90
C GLU A 99 1.27 18.72 8.88
N GLU A 100 0.35 18.02 8.20
CA GLU A 100 0.72 17.03 7.18
C GLU A 100 1.38 17.68 5.95
N ALA A 101 0.97 18.90 5.57
CA ALA A 101 1.57 19.62 4.45
C ALA A 101 3.00 20.09 4.73
N GLU A 102 3.34 20.29 6.00
CA GLU A 102 4.70 20.65 6.43
C GLU A 102 5.60 19.43 6.61
N LYS A 103 5.05 18.21 6.66
CA LYS A 103 5.87 17.01 6.74
C LYS A 103 6.73 16.89 5.48
N PRO A 104 8.05 16.63 5.65
CA PRO A 104 8.88 16.29 4.51
C PRO A 104 8.29 15.05 3.83
N PRO A 105 8.28 15.00 2.49
CA PRO A 105 7.70 13.88 1.79
C PRO A 105 8.44 12.59 2.19
N GLU A 106 7.66 11.54 2.47
CA GLU A 106 8.25 10.27 2.88
C GLU A 106 9.18 9.74 1.78
N PRO A 107 10.38 9.24 2.15
CA PRO A 107 11.29 8.66 1.18
C PRO A 107 10.65 7.41 0.56
N GLU A 108 10.61 7.37 -0.77
CA GLU A 108 10.22 6.19 -1.52
C GLU A 108 11.29 5.12 -1.40
N LEU A 109 10.89 3.93 -0.95
CA LEU A 109 11.77 2.77 -0.93
C LEU A 109 11.80 2.13 -2.32
N CYS A 110 13.00 1.87 -2.82
CA CYS A 110 13.25 1.17 -4.07
C CYS A 110 13.93 -0.17 -3.80
N LEU A 111 13.27 -1.26 -4.16
CA LEU A 111 13.81 -2.62 -4.00
C LEU A 111 14.62 -3.05 -5.23
N HIS A 112 15.85 -3.50 -5.00
CA HIS A 112 16.72 -4.07 -6.03
C HIS A 112 16.99 -5.54 -5.72
N MET A 113 16.95 -6.38 -6.76
CA MET A 113 17.24 -7.82 -6.69
C MET A 113 17.52 -8.31 -8.11
N ASP A 114 18.57 -9.11 -8.28
CA ASP A 114 18.76 -9.90 -9.50
C ASP A 114 17.75 -11.03 -9.56
N LEU A 115 17.43 -11.50 -10.77
CA LEU A 115 16.40 -12.52 -10.96
C LEU A 115 17.01 -13.83 -11.47
N PRO A 116 16.51 -14.99 -11.01
CA PRO A 116 16.95 -16.25 -11.55
C PRO A 116 16.60 -16.37 -13.04
N PRO A 117 17.39 -17.12 -13.84
CA PRO A 117 17.15 -17.27 -15.27
C PRO A 117 15.72 -17.75 -15.58
N GLY A 118 15.05 -17.01 -16.46
CA GLY A 118 13.67 -17.30 -16.89
C GLY A 118 12.57 -16.76 -15.94
N ALA A 119 12.92 -16.10 -14.85
CA ALA A 119 11.95 -15.40 -14.01
C ALA A 119 11.38 -14.16 -14.70
N LYS A 120 10.15 -13.80 -14.35
CA LYS A 120 9.43 -12.65 -14.92
C LYS A 120 8.83 -11.79 -13.81
N VAL A 121 9.09 -10.48 -13.86
CA VAL A 121 8.43 -9.51 -12.98
C VAL A 121 7.00 -9.26 -13.49
N ARG A 122 6.04 -9.26 -12.58
CA ARG A 122 4.64 -8.90 -12.81
C ARG A 122 4.41 -7.49 -12.29
N ARG A 123 3.74 -6.67 -13.10
CA ARG A 123 3.24 -5.38 -12.64
C ARG A 123 2.01 -5.62 -11.79
N VAL A 124 2.04 -5.16 -10.55
CA VAL A 124 0.86 -5.05 -9.68
C VAL A 124 0.30 -3.64 -9.89
N PRO A 125 -0.99 -3.48 -10.27
CA PRO A 125 -1.60 -2.16 -10.38
C PRO A 125 -1.51 -1.41 -9.04
N GLY A 126 -0.97 -0.19 -9.05
CA GLY A 126 -0.72 0.58 -7.82
C GLY A 126 0.52 0.15 -7.03
N GLY A 127 1.33 -0.79 -7.54
CA GLY A 127 2.58 -1.19 -6.92
C GLY A 127 3.60 -0.06 -6.90
N THR A 128 4.16 0.19 -5.72
CA THR A 128 5.27 1.12 -5.47
C THR A 128 6.61 0.48 -5.87
N GLY A 129 7.66 1.29 -5.99
CA GLY A 129 9.03 0.79 -6.23
C GLY A 129 9.58 -0.09 -5.10
N SER A 130 8.88 -0.14 -3.96
CA SER A 130 9.23 -0.94 -2.79
C SER A 130 8.92 -2.42 -2.97
N GLY A 131 8.06 -2.79 -3.92
CA GLY A 131 7.56 -4.15 -4.08
C GLY A 131 7.84 -4.78 -5.44
N LYS A 132 8.04 -6.09 -5.48
CA LYS A 132 8.08 -6.89 -6.72
C LYS A 132 7.28 -8.17 -6.54
N LEU A 133 6.50 -8.50 -7.58
CA LEU A 133 5.94 -9.84 -7.75
C LEU A 133 6.68 -10.53 -8.90
N VAL A 134 7.32 -11.65 -8.61
CA VAL A 134 8.15 -12.39 -9.57
C VAL A 134 7.59 -13.80 -9.76
N THR A 135 7.55 -14.28 -11.00
CA THR A 135 7.10 -15.63 -11.32
C THR A 135 8.24 -16.46 -11.92
N LEU A 136 8.41 -17.70 -11.45
CA LEU A 136 9.36 -18.67 -12.01
C LEU A 136 8.77 -20.08 -11.94
N ARG A 137 8.66 -20.77 -13.08
CA ARG A 137 8.30 -22.21 -13.15
C ARG A 137 7.08 -22.62 -12.31
N GLY A 138 6.06 -21.78 -12.25
CA GLY A 138 4.85 -22.07 -11.46
C GLY A 138 4.95 -21.69 -9.98
N LEU A 139 5.96 -20.91 -9.57
CA LEU A 139 6.10 -20.31 -8.25
C LEU A 139 5.95 -18.79 -8.33
N TRP A 140 5.38 -18.20 -7.28
CA TRP A 140 5.39 -16.76 -7.00
C TRP A 140 6.38 -16.44 -5.91
N LEU A 141 7.13 -15.36 -6.12
CA LEU A 141 7.84 -14.62 -5.09
C LEU A 141 7.18 -13.25 -4.99
N ALA A 142 6.53 -12.96 -3.87
CA ALA A 142 6.16 -11.61 -3.49
C ALA A 142 7.26 -11.07 -2.56
N ILE A 143 7.78 -9.88 -2.84
CA ILE A 143 8.87 -9.30 -2.06
C ILE A 143 8.69 -7.80 -1.94
N ASP A 144 8.79 -7.29 -0.71
CA ASP A 144 8.51 -5.90 -0.38
C ASP A 144 9.56 -5.35 0.58
N ALA A 145 10.07 -4.15 0.25
CA ALA A 145 10.88 -3.34 1.14
C ALA A 145 9.98 -2.66 2.17
N LEU A 146 10.42 -2.69 3.43
CA LEU A 146 9.65 -2.19 4.56
C LEU A 146 10.33 -0.97 5.19
N PRO A 147 9.56 0.04 5.62
CA PRO A 147 10.09 1.08 6.47
C PRO A 147 10.48 0.49 7.83
N GLU A 148 11.49 1.07 8.46
CA GLU A 148 12.04 0.60 9.75
C GLU A 148 10.96 0.44 10.83
N GLN A 149 9.96 1.33 10.83
CA GLN A 149 8.84 1.30 11.77
C GLN A 149 7.93 0.06 11.59
N ALA A 150 7.81 -0.47 10.37
CA ALA A 150 7.02 -1.67 10.10
C ALA A 150 7.73 -2.96 10.56
N VAL A 151 9.05 -2.91 10.81
CA VAL A 151 9.86 -4.05 11.21
C VAL A 151 9.48 -4.57 12.60
N ALA A 152 9.07 -3.67 13.51
CA ALA A 152 8.67 -4.04 14.87
C ALA A 152 7.45 -4.98 14.90
N ASN A 153 6.51 -4.79 13.97
CA ASN A 153 5.26 -5.57 13.89
C ASN A 153 5.42 -6.85 13.05
N LEU A 154 6.57 -7.04 12.39
CA LEU A 154 6.80 -8.20 11.55
C LEU A 154 6.78 -9.51 12.33
N TYR A 155 7.21 -9.50 13.59
CA TYR A 155 7.38 -10.71 14.37
C TYR A 155 6.04 -11.40 14.70
N ASP A 156 4.95 -10.63 14.85
CA ASP A 156 3.66 -11.13 15.30
C ASP A 156 2.63 -11.39 14.19
N ALA A 157 2.72 -10.73 13.03
CA ALA A 157 1.62 -10.71 12.05
C ALA A 157 1.61 -11.86 11.01
N ALA A 158 2.63 -12.73 10.96
CA ALA A 158 2.77 -13.72 9.89
C ALA A 158 2.37 -15.13 10.32
N VAL A 159 1.11 -15.34 10.71
CA VAL A 159 0.47 -16.67 10.62
C VAL A 159 -1.02 -16.44 10.36
N GLY A 160 -1.45 -16.62 9.11
CA GLY A 160 -2.88 -16.73 8.82
C GLY A 160 -3.47 -17.89 9.61
N ASN A 161 -4.72 -17.76 10.05
CA ASN A 161 -5.48 -18.73 10.88
C ASN A 161 -5.72 -20.12 10.24
N ALA A 162 -4.89 -20.56 9.29
CA ALA A 162 -4.89 -21.94 8.84
C ALA A 162 -4.24 -22.81 9.93
N GLN A 163 -4.85 -23.95 10.25
CA GLN A 163 -4.24 -24.95 11.12
C GLN A 163 -2.93 -25.43 10.47
N SER A 164 -1.80 -24.85 10.86
CA SER A 164 -0.49 -25.28 10.41
C SER A 164 -0.09 -26.52 11.19
N GLU A 165 0.05 -27.66 10.51
CA GLU A 165 0.49 -28.92 11.12
C GLU A 165 2.01 -28.96 11.34
N ASP A 166 2.77 -28.25 10.50
CA ASP A 166 4.23 -28.21 10.55
C ASP A 166 4.76 -26.80 10.24
N ARG A 167 5.49 -26.22 11.20
CA ARG A 167 6.15 -24.92 11.08
C ARG A 167 7.60 -25.06 11.54
N SER A 168 8.53 -24.68 10.68
CA SER A 168 9.95 -24.58 11.02
C SER A 168 10.45 -23.16 10.79
N GLU A 169 11.30 -22.68 11.70
CA GLU A 169 11.93 -21.36 11.60
C GLU A 169 13.44 -21.52 11.77
N GLU A 170 14.21 -20.91 10.87
CA GLU A 170 15.68 -20.99 10.89
C GLU A 170 16.32 -19.63 10.55
N ALA A 171 17.51 -19.40 11.10
CA ALA A 171 18.34 -18.26 10.73
C ALA A 171 19.00 -18.52 9.38
N VAL A 172 19.01 -17.50 8.51
CA VAL A 172 19.57 -17.60 7.16
C VAL A 172 20.57 -16.48 6.88
N THR A 173 21.50 -16.77 5.98
CA THR A 173 22.52 -15.80 5.53
C THR A 173 22.79 -16.02 4.04
N PHE A 174 22.69 -14.94 3.27
CA PHE A 174 22.93 -14.90 1.83
C PHE A 174 23.91 -13.75 1.53
N GLY A 175 25.21 -14.00 1.63
CA GLY A 175 26.21 -12.92 1.51
C GLY A 175 25.99 -11.83 2.58
N PRO A 176 25.77 -10.55 2.21
CA PRO A 176 25.54 -9.47 3.17
C PRO A 176 24.12 -9.46 3.77
N VAL A 177 23.22 -10.32 3.28
CA VAL A 177 21.83 -10.39 3.72
C VAL A 177 21.70 -11.42 4.83
N THR A 178 21.08 -11.04 5.94
CA THR A 178 20.82 -11.93 7.08
C THR A 178 19.36 -11.88 7.47
N GLY A 179 18.85 -12.91 8.14
CA GLY A 179 17.48 -12.86 8.59
C GLY A 179 16.93 -14.20 9.05
N ARG A 180 15.62 -14.35 8.93
CA ARG A 180 14.90 -15.57 9.29
C ARG A 180 14.11 -16.08 8.10
N LYS A 181 14.08 -17.40 7.98
CA LYS A 181 13.22 -18.15 7.07
C LYS A 181 12.21 -18.92 7.89
N VAL A 182 10.95 -18.82 7.51
CA VAL A 182 9.84 -19.57 8.08
C VAL A 182 9.27 -20.44 6.98
N ILE A 183 9.19 -21.75 7.22
CA ILE A 183 8.53 -22.69 6.33
C ILE A 183 7.27 -23.17 7.04
N THR A 184 6.15 -23.02 6.37
CA THR A 184 4.85 -23.49 6.85
C THR A 184 4.35 -24.56 5.89
N ARG A 185 3.94 -25.70 6.44
CA ARG A 185 3.27 -26.78 5.72
C ARG A 185 1.96 -27.12 6.39
N GLY A 186 0.99 -27.53 5.61
CA GLY A 186 -0.30 -27.96 6.12
C GLY A 186 -1.21 -28.47 5.02
N GLU A 187 -2.47 -28.67 5.38
CA GLU A 187 -3.53 -29.06 4.47
C GLU A 187 -4.62 -28.00 4.44
N ALA A 188 -5.04 -27.61 3.24
CA ALA A 188 -6.15 -26.71 3.00
C ALA A 188 -7.19 -27.39 2.11
N TRP A 189 -8.33 -26.75 1.86
CA TRP A 189 -9.38 -27.30 0.98
C TRP A 189 -8.90 -27.60 -0.46
N ILE A 190 -7.79 -26.99 -0.88
CA ILE A 190 -7.11 -27.23 -2.17
C ILE A 190 -6.06 -28.36 -2.13
N GLY A 191 -5.89 -29.01 -0.97
CA GLY A 191 -4.88 -30.02 -0.71
C GLY A 191 -3.71 -29.50 0.13
N LYS A 192 -2.63 -30.30 0.17
CA LYS A 192 -1.41 -29.96 0.92
C LYS A 192 -0.76 -28.71 0.36
N PHE A 193 -0.21 -27.86 1.22
CA PHE A 193 0.52 -26.67 0.80
C PHE A 193 1.86 -26.55 1.53
N LYS A 194 2.77 -25.83 0.89
CA LYS A 194 4.01 -25.30 1.45
C LYS A 194 4.06 -23.81 1.13
N GLU A 195 4.40 -23.00 2.13
CA GLU A 195 4.73 -21.60 2.00
C GLU A 195 6.08 -21.34 2.66
N VAL A 196 6.91 -20.51 2.02
CA VAL A 196 8.20 -20.11 2.58
C VAL A 196 8.24 -18.60 2.66
N ALA A 197 8.33 -18.08 3.88
CA ALA A 197 8.43 -16.65 4.15
C ALA A 197 9.82 -16.28 4.67
N TYR A 198 10.28 -15.08 4.36
CA TYR A 198 11.55 -14.54 4.82
C TYR A 198 11.35 -13.15 5.42
N ARG A 199 12.13 -12.88 6.46
CA ARG A 199 12.31 -11.56 7.05
C ARG A 199 13.80 -11.27 7.02
N LEU A 200 14.22 -10.38 6.12
CA LEU A 200 15.62 -10.16 5.77
C LEU A 200 16.04 -8.74 6.11
N THR A 201 17.19 -8.63 6.77
CA THR A 201 17.97 -7.39 6.84
C THR A 201 18.90 -7.39 5.63
N VAL A 202 18.80 -6.33 4.82
CA VAL A 202 19.55 -6.18 3.57
C VAL A 202 20.32 -4.86 3.60
N PRO A 203 21.35 -4.67 2.76
CA PRO A 203 21.95 -3.36 2.58
C PRO A 203 20.88 -2.29 2.28
N GLY A 204 20.82 -1.27 3.14
CA GLY A 204 19.90 -0.14 3.02
C GLY A 204 18.49 -0.32 3.58
N GLY A 205 18.15 -1.46 4.19
CA GLY A 205 16.87 -1.60 4.87
C GLY A 205 16.42 -3.03 5.18
N PHE A 206 15.10 -3.22 5.20
CA PHE A 206 14.47 -4.49 5.55
C PHE A 206 13.54 -4.94 4.43
N VAL A 207 13.44 -6.25 4.25
CA VAL A 207 12.64 -6.87 3.20
C VAL A 207 11.86 -8.05 3.75
N THR A 208 10.59 -8.15 3.40
CA THR A 208 9.82 -9.40 3.50
C THR A 208 9.70 -10.06 2.16
N ALA A 209 9.83 -11.37 2.13
CA ALA A 209 9.58 -12.17 0.94
C ALA A 209 8.67 -13.35 1.28
N SER A 210 7.77 -13.72 0.38
CA SER A 210 7.02 -14.97 0.45
C SER A 210 7.08 -15.71 -0.88
N ILE A 211 7.31 -17.02 -0.80
CA ILE A 211 7.36 -17.92 -1.94
C ILE A 211 6.23 -18.94 -1.79
N SER A 212 5.44 -19.10 -2.84
CA SER A 212 4.31 -20.02 -2.89
C SER A 212 4.08 -20.58 -4.29
N ALA A 213 3.37 -21.71 -4.38
CA ALA A 213 3.01 -22.32 -5.66
C ALA A 213 1.84 -21.59 -6.33
N ILE A 214 1.87 -21.51 -7.67
CA ILE A 214 0.83 -20.90 -8.50
C ILE A 214 -0.11 -21.99 -9.01
N GLY A 215 -1.29 -22.09 -8.39
CA GLY A 215 -2.35 -23.01 -8.81
C GLY A 215 -1.86 -24.47 -8.84
N LYS A 216 -2.41 -25.28 -9.74
CA LYS A 216 -2.13 -26.73 -9.82
C LYS A 216 -0.89 -27.11 -10.65
N ARG A 217 -0.06 -26.15 -11.04
CA ARG A 217 1.06 -26.38 -11.99
C ARG A 217 2.29 -27.00 -11.34
N VAL A 218 2.37 -26.91 -10.02
CA VAL A 218 3.44 -27.49 -9.21
C VAL A 218 2.77 -28.23 -8.08
N GLU A 219 3.29 -29.40 -7.72
CA GLU A 219 2.85 -30.09 -6.52
C GLU A 219 3.11 -29.17 -5.32
N SER A 220 2.03 -28.76 -4.68
CA SER A 220 1.99 -27.58 -3.81
C SER A 220 2.82 -27.72 -2.53
N SER A 221 3.30 -28.93 -2.21
CA SER A 221 4.10 -29.24 -1.02
C SER A 221 5.57 -29.59 -1.29
N SER A 222 5.99 -29.87 -2.53
CA SER A 222 7.31 -30.46 -2.85
C SER A 222 8.24 -29.57 -3.70
N TRP A 223 7.89 -28.30 -3.86
CA TRP A 223 8.67 -27.35 -4.66
C TRP A 223 9.91 -26.78 -3.94
N ASP A 224 10.87 -26.31 -4.72
CA ASP A 224 12.19 -25.86 -4.27
C ASP A 224 12.33 -24.33 -4.37
N GLU A 225 12.61 -23.69 -3.24
CA GLU A 225 12.84 -22.25 -3.09
C GLU A 225 14.24 -21.80 -3.55
N ARG A 226 15.20 -22.72 -3.65
CA ARG A 226 16.62 -22.42 -3.91
C ARG A 226 16.89 -21.54 -5.12
N PRO A 227 16.15 -21.63 -6.25
CA PRO A 227 16.36 -20.73 -7.38
C PRO A 227 16.17 -19.25 -7.02
N PHE A 228 15.25 -18.92 -6.11
CA PHE A 228 15.09 -17.54 -5.63
C PHE A 228 16.14 -17.19 -4.58
N GLU A 229 16.40 -18.08 -3.62
CA GLU A 229 17.43 -17.88 -2.58
C GLU A 229 18.82 -17.60 -3.18
N ALA A 230 19.15 -18.24 -4.31
CA ALA A 230 20.40 -18.02 -5.04
C ALA A 230 20.61 -16.55 -5.44
N CYS A 231 19.55 -15.75 -5.55
CA CYS A 231 19.62 -14.33 -5.88
C CYS A 231 19.49 -13.41 -4.66
N PHE A 232 19.17 -13.93 -3.47
CA PHE A 232 18.92 -13.10 -2.28
C PHE A 232 20.14 -12.31 -1.81
N HIS A 233 21.36 -12.79 -2.10
CA HIS A 233 22.59 -12.05 -1.82
C HIS A 233 22.72 -10.72 -2.58
N THR A 234 21.89 -10.49 -3.59
CA THR A 234 21.86 -9.26 -4.40
C THR A 234 20.81 -8.24 -3.93
N LEU A 235 20.01 -8.61 -2.91
CA LEU A 235 18.98 -7.75 -2.36
C LEU A 235 19.60 -6.48 -1.77
N ARG A 236 19.00 -5.35 -2.10
CA ARG A 236 19.29 -4.06 -1.45
C ARG A 236 18.08 -3.14 -1.55
N VAL A 237 17.95 -2.27 -0.56
CA VAL A 237 16.95 -1.21 -0.53
C VAL A 237 17.65 0.13 -0.71
N GLU A 238 17.04 1.00 -1.49
CA GLU A 238 17.50 2.37 -1.68
C GLU A 238 16.36 3.31 -1.31
N SER A 239 16.60 4.28 -0.43
CA SER A 239 15.65 5.34 -0.16
C SER A 239 15.86 6.49 -1.15
N ARG A 240 14.79 6.92 -1.81
CA ARG A 240 14.80 8.06 -2.72
C ARG A 240 13.83 9.10 -2.22
N LEU A 241 14.24 10.37 -2.19
CA LEU A 241 13.27 11.44 -2.03
C LEU A 241 12.37 11.44 -3.27
N PRO A 242 11.04 11.49 -3.12
CA PRO A 242 10.16 11.60 -4.26
C PRO A 242 10.56 12.85 -5.04
N MET A 243 10.75 12.70 -6.35
CA MET A 243 11.07 13.85 -7.20
C MET A 243 9.91 14.84 -7.07
N ALA A 244 10.23 16.07 -6.62
CA ALA A 244 9.28 17.16 -6.65
C ALA A 244 8.77 17.28 -8.10
N LEU A 245 7.47 17.05 -8.30
CA LEU A 245 6.82 17.32 -9.57
C LEU A 245 6.88 18.83 -9.78
N SER A 246 7.88 19.26 -10.55
CA SER A 246 8.05 20.63 -11.05
C SER A 246 6.95 21.01 -12.02
#